data_AF-A0A355PIG1-F1
#
_entry.id   AF-A0A355PIG1-F1
#
_cell.length_a   1.000
_cell.length_b   1.000
_cell.length_c   1.000
_cell.angle_alpha   90.00
_cell.angle_beta   90.00
_cell.angle_gamma   90.00
#
_symmetry.space_group_name_H-M   'P 1'
#
loop_
_entity.id
_entity.type
_entity.pdbx_description
1 polymer ?
#
loop_
_entity_poly.entity_id
_entity_poly.type
_entity_poly.pdbx_seq_one_letter_code
_entity_poly.pdbx_strand_id
1 'polypeptide(L)'
;RHAQHYVQPNLALVGDAAHSIHPLAGQGVNLGLMDAAVLAEEVVAAWHRGAPWGSLATLSRYERRRRLDNTAMLGLMKGFKVLFGSHQPVFTLARNLGMSGMNQLVPLKRVVMRQATGERGRLPASCR
;
A
#
# COMPACT_ATOMS: atom_id res chain seq x y z
N ARG A 1 5.89 -3.74 -10.51
CA ARG A 1 5.03 -4.74 -11.19
C ARG A 1 4.26 -5.48 -10.11
N HIS A 2 3.00 -5.86 -10.33
CA HIS A 2 2.20 -6.62 -9.35
C HIS A 2 1.76 -7.96 -9.98
N ALA A 3 1.67 -9.03 -9.18
CA ALA A 3 1.02 -10.26 -9.62
C ALA A 3 -0.46 -10.00 -9.95
N GLN A 4 -1.01 -10.66 -10.97
CA GLN A 4 -2.41 -10.49 -11.34
C GLN A 4 -3.36 -11.05 -10.27
N HIS A 5 -2.95 -12.11 -9.58
CA HIS A 5 -3.66 -12.71 -8.45
C HIS A 5 -2.70 -12.89 -7.29
N TYR A 6 -3.06 -12.40 -6.11
CA TYR A 6 -2.23 -12.55 -4.90
C TYR A 6 -2.57 -13.83 -4.16
N VAL A 7 -3.72 -14.42 -4.46
CA VAL A 7 -4.26 -15.56 -3.72
C VAL A 7 -4.90 -16.56 -4.67
N GLN A 8 -4.84 -17.83 -4.26
CA GLN A 8 -5.60 -18.95 -4.80
C GLN A 8 -6.11 -19.77 -3.60
N PRO A 9 -7.01 -20.76 -3.79
CA PRO A 9 -7.37 -21.67 -2.70
C PRO A 9 -6.11 -22.27 -2.06
N ASN A 10 -5.96 -22.08 -0.75
CA ASN A 10 -4.83 -22.52 0.08
C ASN A 10 -3.45 -21.92 -0.28
N LEU A 11 -3.40 -20.83 -1.04
CA LEU A 11 -2.15 -20.17 -1.42
C LEU A 11 -2.30 -18.65 -1.32
N ALA A 12 -1.33 -18.00 -0.68
CA ALA A 12 -1.22 -16.55 -0.63
C ALA A 12 0.22 -16.11 -0.89
N LEU A 13 0.39 -15.13 -1.77
CA LEU A 13 1.65 -14.46 -2.05
C LEU A 13 1.78 -13.22 -1.15
N VAL A 14 2.98 -12.99 -0.61
CA VAL A 14 3.30 -11.86 0.26
C VAL A 14 4.62 -11.20 -0.16
N GLY A 15 4.77 -9.91 0.12
CA GLY A 15 6.00 -9.15 -0.16
C GLY A 15 6.36 -9.17 -1.65
N ASP A 16 7.65 -9.36 -1.93
CA ASP A 16 8.20 -9.32 -3.30
C ASP A 16 7.58 -10.38 -4.24
N ALA A 17 7.02 -11.46 -3.67
CA ALA A 17 6.28 -12.47 -4.44
C ALA A 17 4.91 -11.94 -4.94
N ALA A 18 4.29 -11.00 -4.22
CA ALA A 18 3.01 -10.38 -4.59
C ALA A 18 3.21 -9.06 -5.37
N HIS A 19 4.26 -8.30 -5.08
CA HIS A 19 4.56 -7.03 -5.72
C HIS A 19 6.05 -6.76 -5.82
N SER A 20 6.55 -6.47 -7.02
CA SER A 20 7.88 -5.91 -7.21
C SER A 20 7.78 -4.39 -7.19
N ILE A 21 8.06 -3.78 -6.05
CA ILE A 21 8.10 -2.32 -5.88
C ILE A 21 9.53 -1.84 -6.18
N HIS A 22 9.64 -0.78 -7.00
CA HIS A 22 10.93 -0.20 -7.40
C HIS A 22 11.67 0.26 -6.13
N PRO A 23 12.95 -0.11 -5.91
CA PRO A 23 13.63 0.14 -4.65
C PRO A 23 13.97 1.64 -4.55
N LEU A 24 13.03 2.42 -4.03
CA LEU A 24 13.31 3.69 -3.40
C LEU A 24 13.39 3.39 -1.89
N ALA A 25 14.62 3.11 -1.44
CA ALA A 25 15.07 3.06 -0.05
C ALA A 25 14.23 2.20 0.93
N GLY A 26 14.58 0.92 1.12
CA GLY A 26 14.27 0.16 2.35
C GLY A 26 12.80 -0.19 2.64
N GLN A 27 11.84 0.18 1.77
CA GLN A 27 10.41 -0.02 2.02
C GLN A 27 9.89 -1.44 1.75
N GLY A 28 10.62 -2.27 1.00
CA GLY A 28 10.19 -3.63 0.64
C GLY A 28 9.94 -4.53 1.85
N VAL A 29 10.84 -4.48 2.84
CA VAL A 29 10.71 -5.24 4.10
C VAL A 29 9.47 -4.81 4.88
N ASN A 30 9.24 -3.52 5.04
CA ASN A 30 8.07 -3.01 5.77
C ASN A 30 6.75 -3.39 5.09
N LEU A 31 6.72 -3.38 3.75
CA LEU A 31 5.54 -3.79 3.00
C LEU A 31 5.30 -5.30 3.08
N GLY A 32 6.36 -6.11 3.03
CA GLY A 32 6.27 -7.56 3.23
C GLY A 32 5.82 -7.95 4.65
N LEU A 33 6.33 -7.28 5.68
CA LEU A 33 5.90 -7.48 7.07
C LEU A 33 4.43 -7.10 7.25
N MET A 34 3.99 -6.00 6.64
CA MET A 34 2.58 -5.60 6.67
C MET A 34 1.69 -6.61 5.92
N ASP A 35 2.13 -7.15 4.79
CA ASP A 35 1.40 -8.22 4.10
C ASP A 35 1.22 -9.45 4.99
N ALA A 36 2.30 -9.90 5.66
CA ALA A 36 2.26 -11.02 6.57
C ALA A 36 1.33 -10.78 7.77
N ALA A 37 1.37 -9.58 8.36
CA ALA A 37 0.51 -9.20 9.48
C ALA A 37 -0.98 -9.20 9.09
N VAL A 38 -1.33 -8.64 7.92
CA VAL A 38 -2.71 -8.63 7.42
C VAL A 38 -3.18 -10.04 7.07
N LEU A 39 -2.33 -10.86 6.46
CA LEU A 39 -2.66 -12.26 6.16
C LEU A 39 -2.93 -13.04 7.46
N ALA A 40 -2.06 -12.90 8.47
CA ALA A 40 -2.22 -13.55 9.76
C ALA A 40 -3.53 -13.13 10.44
N GLU A 41 -3.88 -11.84 10.43
CA GLU A 41 -5.14 -11.36 11.02
C GLU A 41 -6.37 -12.00 10.36
N GLU A 42 -6.41 -12.08 9.02
CA GLU A 42 -7.55 -12.68 8.31
C GLU A 42 -7.65 -14.20 8.55
N VAL A 43 -6.50 -14.89 8.57
CA VAL A 43 -6.42 -16.34 8.82
C VAL A 43 -6.86 -16.67 10.26
N VAL A 44 -6.33 -15.95 11.26
CA VAL A 44 -6.67 -16.13 12.67
C VAL A 44 -8.15 -15.79 12.90
N ALA A 45 -8.67 -14.73 12.29
CA ALA A 45 -10.07 -14.37 12.41
C ALA A 45 -10.99 -15.42 11.76
N ALA A 46 -10.59 -16.03 10.64
CA ALA A 46 -11.33 -17.15 10.03
C ALA A 46 -11.29 -18.41 10.91
N TRP A 47 -10.12 -18.74 11.45
CA TRP A 47 -9.93 -19.85 12.38
C TRP A 47 -10.85 -19.75 13.60
N HIS A 48 -10.88 -18.59 14.27
CA HIS A 48 -11.75 -18.37 15.43
C HIS A 48 -13.25 -18.49 15.14
N ARG A 49 -13.66 -18.24 13.89
CA ARG A 49 -15.06 -18.38 13.46
C ARG A 49 -15.39 -19.79 12.93
N GLY A 50 -14.44 -20.71 12.92
CA GLY A 50 -14.60 -22.03 12.28
C GLY A 50 -14.75 -21.96 10.76
N ALA A 51 -14.38 -20.83 10.14
CA ALA A 51 -14.44 -20.67 8.69
C ALA A 51 -13.20 -21.27 8.03
N PRO A 52 -13.31 -21.79 6.79
CA PRO A 52 -12.16 -22.32 6.06
C PRO A 52 -11.15 -21.21 5.76
N TRP A 53 -10.04 -21.23 6.50
CA TRP A 53 -9.01 -20.18 6.49
C TRP A 53 -8.23 -20.13 5.18
N GLY A 54 -8.03 -21.28 4.52
CA GLY A 54 -7.45 -21.38 3.19
C GLY A 54 -8.44 -21.10 2.04
N SER A 55 -9.71 -20.84 2.34
CA SER A 55 -10.69 -20.57 1.28
C SER A 55 -10.39 -19.26 0.57
N LEU A 56 -10.74 -19.20 -0.72
CA LEU A 56 -10.62 -17.98 -1.50
C LEU A 56 -11.42 -16.82 -0.86
N ALA A 57 -12.57 -17.10 -0.23
CA ALA A 57 -13.35 -16.08 0.47
C ALA A 57 -12.58 -15.41 1.63
N THR A 58 -11.77 -16.17 2.36
CA THR A 58 -10.88 -15.64 3.41
C THR A 58 -9.70 -14.90 2.79
N LEU A 59 -8.98 -15.56 1.88
CA LEU A 59 -7.73 -15.02 1.30
C LEU A 59 -7.97 -13.78 0.41
N SER A 60 -9.13 -13.69 -0.26
CA SER A 60 -9.49 -12.48 -1.02
C SER A 60 -9.73 -11.26 -0.13
N ARG A 61 -9.99 -11.42 1.19
CA ARG A 61 -10.03 -10.28 2.12
C ARG A 61 -8.63 -9.69 2.30
N TYR A 62 -7.63 -10.55 2.47
CA TYR A 62 -6.21 -10.16 2.47
C TYR A 62 -5.84 -9.44 1.16
N GLU A 63 -6.12 -10.05 0.00
CA GLU A 63 -5.80 -9.47 -1.30
C GLU A 63 -6.44 -8.08 -1.48
N ARG A 64 -7.72 -7.91 -1.12
CA ARG A 64 -8.41 -6.61 -1.22
C ARG A 64 -7.77 -5.53 -0.34
N ARG A 65 -7.43 -5.86 0.91
CA ARG A 65 -6.78 -4.92 1.83
C ARG A 65 -5.43 -4.47 1.28
N ARG A 66 -4.62 -5.39 0.76
CA ARG A 66 -3.26 -5.08 0.26
C ARG A 66 -3.24 -4.47 -1.13
N ARG A 67 -4.15 -4.85 -2.04
CA ARG A 67 -4.25 -4.22 -3.38
C ARG A 67 -4.60 -2.73 -3.29
N LEU A 68 -5.50 -2.33 -2.40
CA LEU A 68 -5.89 -0.93 -2.24
C LEU A 68 -4.71 -0.08 -1.75
N ASP A 69 -4.01 -0.55 -0.72
CA ASP A 69 -2.83 0.13 -0.17
C ASP A 69 -1.70 0.21 -1.21
N ASN A 70 -1.41 -0.91 -1.89
CA ASN A 70 -0.35 -0.99 -2.89
C ASN A 70 -0.65 -0.13 -4.14
N THR A 71 -1.92 -0.04 -4.56
CA THR A 71 -2.32 0.79 -5.71
C THR A 71 -2.22 2.29 -5.39
N ALA A 72 -2.62 2.69 -4.18
CA ALA A 72 -2.49 4.07 -3.72
C ALA A 72 -1.01 4.50 -3.65
N MET A 73 -0.15 3.64 -3.12
CA MET A 73 1.29 3.91 -3.01
C MET A 73 1.97 4.01 -4.38
N LEU A 74 1.63 3.11 -5.31
CA LEU A 74 2.08 3.19 -6.70
C LEU A 74 1.64 4.49 -7.40
N GLY A 75 0.38 4.89 -7.21
CA GLY A 75 -0.17 6.12 -7.77
C GLY A 75 0.59 7.35 -7.28
N LEU A 76 0.84 7.42 -5.96
CA LEU A 76 1.67 8.44 -5.34
C LEU A 76 3.08 8.48 -5.93
N MET A 77 3.76 7.34 -5.99
CA MET A 77 5.13 7.25 -6.51
C MET A 77 5.23 7.63 -7.99
N LYS A 78 4.26 7.23 -8.83
CA LYS A 78 4.19 7.66 -10.23
C LYS A 78 3.97 9.17 -10.34
N GLY A 79 3.06 9.73 -9.53
CA GLY A 79 2.81 11.17 -9.47
C GLY A 79 4.07 11.96 -9.11
N PHE A 80 4.80 11.50 -8.07
CA PHE A 80 6.09 12.07 -7.68
C PHE A 80 7.12 12.00 -8.81
N LYS A 81 7.27 10.84 -9.45
CA LYS A 81 8.23 10.67 -10.56
C LYS A 81 7.93 11.63 -11.73
N VAL A 82 6.67 11.82 -12.10
CA VAL A 82 6.28 12.73 -13.18
C VAL A 82 6.50 14.18 -12.79
N LEU A 83 6.09 14.57 -11.59
CA LEU A 83 6.16 15.97 -11.12
C LEU A 83 7.60 16.47 -10.92
N PHE A 84 8.50 15.58 -10.45
CA PHE A 84 9.89 15.92 -10.15
C PHE A 84 10.89 15.46 -11.22
N GLY A 85 10.54 14.51 -12.08
CA GLY A 85 11.40 14.01 -13.16
C GLY A 85 11.15 14.63 -14.53
N SER A 86 10.00 15.28 -14.75
CA SER A 86 9.68 15.93 -16.04
C SER A 86 10.22 17.35 -16.12
N HIS A 87 10.86 17.70 -17.25
CA HIS A 87 11.37 19.04 -17.56
C HIS A 87 10.36 19.91 -18.33
N GLN A 88 9.13 19.42 -18.53
CA GLN A 88 8.10 20.20 -19.23
C GLN A 88 7.66 21.43 -18.41
N PRO A 89 7.42 22.59 -19.05
CA PRO A 89 7.10 23.84 -18.37
C PRO A 89 5.89 23.77 -17.45
N VAL A 90 4.87 23.00 -17.83
CA VAL A 90 3.64 22.80 -17.05
C VAL A 90 3.92 22.11 -15.71
N PHE A 91 4.79 21.09 -15.69
CA PHE A 91 5.16 20.40 -14.45
C PHE A 91 6.10 21.22 -13.58
N THR A 92 6.97 22.04 -14.17
CA THR A 92 7.80 23.00 -13.44
C THR A 92 6.95 24.09 -12.78
N LEU A 93 5.93 24.61 -13.47
CA LEU A 93 4.97 25.57 -12.91
C LEU A 93 4.15 24.95 -11.78
N ALA A 94 3.63 23.74 -11.97
CA ALA A 94 2.90 23.00 -10.93
C ALA A 94 3.77 22.72 -9.70
N ARG A 95 5.05 22.39 -9.90
CA ARG A 95 6.03 22.18 -8.81
C ARG A 95 6.29 23.47 -8.04
N ASN A 96 6.50 24.59 -8.75
CA ASN A 96 6.78 25.89 -8.13
C ASN A 96 5.55 26.43 -7.37
N LEU A 97 4.35 26.30 -7.94
CA LEU A 97 3.09 26.63 -7.26
C LEU A 97 2.83 25.71 -6.05
N GLY A 98 3.10 24.41 -6.19
CA GLY A 98 2.99 23.44 -5.10
C GLY A 98 3.95 23.71 -3.95
N MET A 99 5.22 24.05 -4.26
CA MET A 99 6.25 24.41 -3.28
C MET A 99 5.95 25.75 -2.59
N SER A 100 5.48 26.76 -3.35
CA SER A 100 5.08 28.05 -2.80
C SER A 100 3.80 27.98 -1.95
N GLY A 101 2.88 27.06 -2.28
CA GLY A 101 1.67 26.78 -1.50
C GLY A 101 1.87 25.82 -0.33
N MET A 102 3.04 25.19 -0.20
CA MET A 102 3.27 24.09 0.74
C MET A 102 3.21 24.51 2.21
N ASN A 103 3.43 25.80 2.51
CA ASN A 103 3.22 26.35 3.86
C ASN A 103 1.73 26.38 4.27
N GLN A 104 0.80 26.41 3.32
CA GLN A 104 -0.65 26.40 3.58
C GLN A 104 -1.26 24.99 3.51
N LEU A 105 -0.49 23.99 3.07
CA LEU A 105 -0.92 22.61 2.84
C LEU A 105 -0.56 21.64 3.98
N VAL A 106 -0.23 22.14 5.17
CA VAL A 106 0.03 21.33 6.38
C VAL A 106 -1.04 20.25 6.64
N PRO A 107 -2.35 20.49 6.53
CA PRO A 107 -3.35 19.43 6.66
C PRO A 107 -3.28 18.38 5.54
N LEU A 108 -2.96 18.78 4.30
CA LEU A 108 -2.79 17.84 3.19
C LEU A 108 -1.54 16.97 3.39
N LYS A 109 -0.45 17.55 3.89
CA LYS A 109 0.79 16.84 4.26
C LYS A 109 0.52 15.80 5.37
N ARG A 110 -0.34 16.12 6.35
CA ARG A 110 -0.81 15.16 7.36
C ARG A 110 -1.67 14.06 6.76
N VAL A 111 -2.58 14.35 5.83
CA VAL A 111 -3.40 13.32 5.16
C VAL A 111 -2.53 12.38 4.32
N VAL A 112 -1.54 12.92 3.60
CA VAL A 112 -0.58 12.11 2.83
C VAL A 112 0.32 11.30 3.74
N MET A 113 0.82 11.87 4.84
CA MET A 113 1.60 11.14 5.86
C MET A 113 0.77 10.03 6.49
N ARG A 114 -0.48 10.30 6.89
CA ARG A 114 -1.42 9.29 7.41
C ARG A 114 -1.72 8.18 6.41
N GLN A 115 -1.78 8.52 5.12
CA GLN A 115 -1.96 7.54 4.06
C GLN A 115 -0.67 6.73 3.80
N ALA A 116 0.50 7.35 3.96
CA ALA A 116 1.81 6.69 3.85
C ALA A 116 2.17 5.85 5.07
N THR A 117 1.70 6.21 6.28
CA THR A 117 1.82 5.40 7.51
C THR A 117 0.72 4.34 7.65
N GLY A 118 -0.25 4.31 6.75
CA GLY A 118 -1.29 3.25 6.72
C GLY A 118 -2.48 3.48 7.66
N GLU A 119 -2.66 4.67 8.23
CA GLU A 119 -3.76 4.99 9.17
C GLU A 119 -5.17 4.96 8.54
N ARG A 120 -5.29 4.87 7.21
CA ARG A 120 -6.59 4.71 6.52
C ARG A 120 -6.96 3.26 6.20
N GLY A 121 -6.03 2.33 6.37
CA GLY A 121 -6.33 0.90 6.38
C GLY A 121 -6.61 0.46 7.82
N ARG A 122 -7.48 -0.53 8.02
CA ARG A 122 -7.54 -1.21 9.31
C ARG A 122 -6.15 -1.81 9.55
N LEU A 123 -5.34 -1.21 10.41
CA LEU A 123 -4.06 -1.78 10.80
C LEU A 123 -4.33 -3.10 11.53
N PRO A 124 -3.64 -4.19 11.20
CA PRO A 124 -3.77 -5.43 11.93
C PRO A 124 -3.46 -5.19 13.41
N ALA A 125 -4.15 -5.90 14.30
CA ALA A 125 -4.03 -5.70 15.75
C ALA A 125 -2.58 -5.77 16.27
N SER A 126 -1.71 -6.52 15.60
CA SER A 126 -0.29 -6.66 15.90
C SER A 126 0.57 -5.44 15.56
N CYS A 127 0.04 -4.48 14.80
CA CYS A 127 0.75 -3.28 14.33
C CYS A 127 0.10 -1.97 14.80
N ARG A 128 -0.82 -2.05 15.77
CA ARG A 128 -1.38 -0.89 16.48
C ARG A 128 -0.51 -0.52 17.68
#